data_AF-A0A3B9YI12-F1
#
_entry.id   AF-A0A3B9YI12-F1
#
_cell.length_a   1.000
_cell.length_b   1.000
_cell.length_c   1.000
_cell.angle_alpha   90.00
_cell.angle_beta   90.00
_cell.angle_gamma   90.00
#
_symmetry.space_group_name_H-M   'P 1'
#
loop_
_entity.id
_entity.type
_entity.pdbx_description
1 polymer ?
#
loop_
_entity_poly.entity_id
_entity_poly.type
_entity_poly.pdbx_seq_one_letter_code
_entity_poly.pdbx_strand_id
1 'polypeptide(L)' 'MPRILIIEDDPVIVASVRKAFSLERTFELVHLDRPDKALAVVLAEKPDLILL' A
#
# COMPACT_ATOMS: atom_id res chain seq x y z
N MET A 1 -0.12 -4.48 13.96
CA MET A 1 0.35 -3.19 13.41
C MET A 1 -0.52 -2.91 12.20
N PRO A 2 -1.24 -1.78 12.13
CA PRO A 2 -2.10 -1.46 10.98
C PRO A 2 -1.38 -1.65 9.65
N ARG A 3 -2.03 -2.27 8.68
CA ARG A 3 -1.50 -2.54 7.35
C ARG A 3 -2.15 -1.62 6.34
N ILE A 4 -1.31 -0.85 5.65
CA ILE A 4 -1.71 0.05 4.57
C ILE A 4 -1.26 -0.59 3.26
N LEU A 5 -2.21 -0.87 2.38
CA LEU A 5 -1.94 -1.35 1.03
C LEU A 5 -2.02 -0.19 0.04
N ILE A 6 -0.95 0.04 -0.71
CA ILE A 6 -0.90 0.98 -1.83
C ILE A 6 -1.06 0.20 -3.12
N ILE A 7 -2.01 0.60 -3.97
CA ILE A 7 -2.18 0.07 -5.32
C ILE A 7 -1.86 1.21 -6.28
N GLU A 8 -0.69 1.17 -6.90
CA GLU A 8 -0.19 2.27 -7.74
C GLU A 8 0.89 1.70 -8.69
N ASP A 9 0.78 1.99 -9.98
CA ASP A 9 1.73 1.52 -11.00
C ASP A 9 2.85 2.54 -11.28
N ASP A 10 2.68 3.81 -10.89
CA ASP A 10 3.73 4.83 -10.97
C ASP A 10 4.72 4.73 -9.79
N PRO A 11 5.99 4.33 -10.04
CA PRO A 11 6.99 4.19 -8.98
C PRO A 11 7.35 5.52 -8.29
N VAL A 12 7.14 6.67 -8.94
CA VAL A 12 7.40 8.00 -8.36
C VAL A 12 6.37 8.34 -7.30
N ILE A 13 5.10 8.01 -7.53
CA ILE A 13 4.03 8.19 -6.56
C ILE A 13 4.26 7.27 -5.36
N VAL A 14 4.57 5.99 -5.61
CA VAL A 14 4.89 5.01 -4.55
C VAL A 14 6.04 5.48 -3.67
N ALA A 15 7.13 5.98 -4.26
CA ALA A 15 8.27 6.50 -3.53
C ALA A 15 7.90 7.72 -2.66
N SER A 16 7.06 8.61 -3.19
CA SER A 16 6.59 9.80 -2.48
C SER A 16 5.71 9.44 -1.29
N VAL A 17 4.77 8.51 -1.45
CA VAL A 17 3.93 8.00 -0.37
C VAL A 17 4.79 7.28 0.67
N ARG A 18 5.69 6.38 0.26
CA ARG A 18 6.62 5.71 1.18
C ARG A 18 7.42 6.70 2.01
N LYS A 19 7.89 7.79 1.41
CA LYS A 19 8.63 8.85 2.11
C LYS A 19 7.76 9.63 3.08
N ALA A 20 6.52 9.95 2.73
CA ALA A 20 5.60 10.64 3.62
C ALA A 20 5.26 9.81 4.86
N PHE A 21 5.16 8.49 4.68
CA PHE A 21 4.80 7.54 5.73
C PHE A 21 6.02 7.00 6.51
N SER A 22 7.26 7.16 6.03
CA SER A 22 8.46 6.61 6.70
C SER A 22 8.79 7.23 8.07
N LEU A 23 8.19 8.38 8.39
CA LEU A 23 8.37 9.07 9.66
C LEU A 23 7.59 8.41 10.81
N GLU A 24 6.65 7.53 10.49
CA GLU A 24 5.76 6.87 11.44
C GLU A 24 6.08 5.36 11.49
N ARG A 25 6.44 4.82 12.66
CA ARG A 25 6.73 3.37 12.85
C ARG A 25 5.49 2.56 13.25
N THR A 26 4.31 3.14 13.10
CA THR A 26 3.07 2.61 13.68
C THR A 26 2.28 1.71 12.73
N PHE A 27 2.67 1.62 11.45
CA PHE A 27 2.00 0.79 10.45
C PHE A 27 2.99 0.06 9.53
N GLU A 28 2.50 -0.97 8.85
CA GLU A 28 3.19 -1.69 7.79
C GLU A 28 2.70 -1.19 6.43
N LEU A 29 3.62 -0.84 5.53
CA LEU A 29 3.28 -0.31 4.21
C LEU A 29 3.59 -1.34 3.10
N VAL A 30 2.53 -1.90 2.53
CA VAL A 30 2.57 -2.88 1.43
C VAL A 30 2.24 -2.17 0.12
N HIS A 31 2.87 -2.57 -0.99
CA HIS A 31 2.64 -1.99 -2.31
C HIS A 31 2.35 -3.09 -3.32
N LEU A 32 1.40 -2.83 -4.21
CA LEU A 32 1.03 -3.63 -5.36
C LEU A 32 0.99 -2.74 -6.61
N ASP A 33 1.79 -3.08 -7.61
CA ASP A 33 1.91 -2.38 -8.91
C ASP A 33 0.98 -2.96 -10.00
N ARG A 34 0.05 -3.82 -9.58
CA ARG A 34 -0.75 -4.70 -10.43
C ARG A 34 -2.23 -4.52 -10.09
N PRO A 35 -2.93 -3.54 -10.70
CA PRO A 35 -4.34 -3.28 -10.43
C PRO A 35 -5.23 -4.51 -10.70
N ASP A 36 -4.85 -5.34 -11.68
CA ASP A 36 -5.51 -6.62 -12.01
C ASP A 36 -5.55 -7.60 -10.82
N LYS A 37 -4.58 -7.51 -9.91
CA LYS A 37 -4.45 -8.36 -8.73
C LYS A 37 -5.00 -7.73 -7.46
N ALA A 38 -5.39 -6.46 -7.49
CA ALA A 38 -5.76 -5.68 -6.31
C ALA A 38 -6.85 -6.37 -5.48
N LEU A 39 -7.94 -6.78 -6.13
CA LEU A 39 -9.07 -7.40 -5.43
C LEU A 39 -8.67 -8.70 -4.71
N ALA A 40 -7.90 -9.56 -5.37
CA ALA A 40 -7.44 -10.82 -4.77
C ALA A 40 -6.53 -10.57 -3.55
N VAL A 41 -5.62 -9.60 -3.67
CA VAL A 41 -4.71 -9.22 -2.57
C VAL A 41 -5.47 -8.60 -1.40
N VAL A 42 -6.43 -7.71 -1.64
CA VAL A 42 -7.27 -7.10 -0.59
C VAL A 42 -8.05 -8.16 0.18
N LEU A 43 -8.64 -9.13 -0.52
CA LEU A 43 -9.41 -10.21 0.12
C LEU A 43 -8.53 -11.16 0.94
N ALA A 44 -7.31 -11.43 0.48
CA ALA A 44 -6.37 -12.32 1.16
C ALA A 44 -5.70 -11.65 2.36
N GLU A 45 -5.15 -10.45 2.16
CA GLU A 45 -4.30 -9.74 3.12
C GLU A 45 -5.10 -8.87 4.10
N LYS A 46 -6.37 -8.58 3.80
CA LYS A 46 -7.30 -7.78 4.62
C LYS A 46 -6.63 -6.54 5.25
N PRO A 47 -6.10 -5.61 4.43
CA PRO A 47 -5.46 -4.40 4.94
C PRO A 47 -6.47 -3.52 5.68
N ASP A 48 -5.98 -2.72 6.62
CA ASP A 48 -6.80 -1.79 7.41
C ASP A 48 -7.13 -0.50 6.62
N LEU A 49 -6.26 -0.13 5.67
CA LEU A 49 -6.44 1.00 4.78
C LEU A 49 -5.92 0.65 3.38
N ILE A 50 -6.65 1.07 2.36
CA ILE A 50 -6.24 0.94 0.96
C ILE A 50 -6.09 2.35 0.38
N LEU A 51 -4.93 2.60 -0.22
CA LEU A 51 -4.64 3.77 -1.05
C LEU A 51 -4.69 3.31 -2.51
N LEU A 52 -5.60 3.90 -3.29
CA LEU A 52 -5.78 3.68 -4.71
C LEU A 52 -5.24 4.87 -5.50
#